data_AF-A0A1S3QNP0-F1
#
_entry.id   AF-A0A1S3QNP0-F1
#
_cell.length_a   1.000
_cell.length_b   1.000
_cell.length_c   1.000
_cell.angle_alpha   90.00
_cell.angle_beta   90.00
_cell.angle_gamma   90.00
#
_symmetry.space_group_name_H-M   'P 1'
#
loop_
_entity.id
_entity.type
_entity.pdbx_description
1 polymer ?
#
loop_
_entity_poly.entity_id
_entity_poly.type
_entity_poly.pdbx_seq_one_letter_code
_entity_poly.pdbx_strand_id
1 'polypeptide(L)'
;MYIVGQYPRFLRAHWKFLKTVVNKLFEFMHETHDGVQDMACDTFIKIAQKCRRHFVQVQVGEVMPFIDEILNNINTIICDLQPQQVHTFYEAVGYMIGAQTDQAVQEHIIEKYMLLPNQVWDSIIQQATKNVDILKDPETVKQLGSILKTNVRACKAVGHPFVIQLGRIYLDMLNVYKCLSENISAAIQTNGEMVTKQPLIRSMRTVKRETLKLISGWVSRSSDPQMVRYTYIHI
;
A
#
# COMPACT_ATOMS: atom_id res chain seq x y z
N MET A 1 16.59 15.12 -10.13
CA MET A 1 16.14 13.94 -9.34
C MET A 1 17.14 12.79 -9.38
N TYR A 2 17.65 12.38 -10.55
CA TYR A 2 18.59 11.26 -10.65
C TYR A 2 19.85 11.39 -9.76
N ILE A 3 20.55 12.53 -9.83
CA ILE A 3 21.78 12.77 -9.07
C ILE A 3 21.56 12.55 -7.57
N VAL A 4 20.56 13.21 -6.97
CA VAL A 4 20.30 13.10 -5.52
C VAL A 4 20.00 11.66 -5.07
N GLY A 5 19.31 10.87 -5.90
CA GLY A 5 19.06 9.45 -5.61
C GLY A 5 20.32 8.57 -5.56
N GLN A 6 21.42 9.00 -6.18
CA GLN A 6 22.69 8.25 -6.23
C GLN A 6 23.64 8.57 -5.06
N TYR A 7 23.38 9.61 -4.26
CA TYR A 7 24.27 10.03 -3.16
C TYR A 7 23.61 9.90 -1.77
N PRO A 8 23.15 8.71 -1.35
CA PRO A 8 22.49 8.54 -0.06
C PRO A 8 23.41 8.85 1.12
N ARG A 9 24.73 8.67 0.99
CA ARG A 9 25.70 9.03 2.03
C ARG A 9 25.69 10.53 2.32
N PHE A 10 25.62 11.35 1.28
CA PHE A 10 25.51 12.81 1.41
C PHE A 10 24.18 13.19 2.06
N LEU A 11 23.06 12.62 1.57
CA LEU A 11 21.74 12.91 2.13
C LEU A 11 21.64 12.60 3.62
N ARG A 12 22.21 11.48 4.09
CA ARG A 12 22.24 11.12 5.51
C ARG A 12 23.07 12.08 6.37
N ALA A 13 24.10 12.72 5.80
CA ALA A 13 24.94 13.67 6.53
C ALA A 13 24.31 15.08 6.62
N HIS A 14 23.32 15.38 5.78
CA HIS A 14 22.79 16.74 5.62
C HIS A 14 21.25 16.75 5.69
N TRP A 15 20.70 16.67 6.90
CA TRP A 15 19.25 16.58 7.14
C TRP A 15 18.45 17.68 6.41
N LYS A 16 18.82 18.95 6.57
CA LYS A 16 18.10 20.06 5.92
C LYS A 16 18.01 19.86 4.41
N PHE A 17 19.10 19.42 3.79
CA PHE A 17 19.12 19.14 2.35
C PHE A 17 18.23 17.95 1.99
N LEU A 18 18.27 16.86 2.78
CA LEU A 18 17.37 15.71 2.58
C LEU A 18 15.90 16.13 2.66
N LYS A 19 15.50 16.88 3.70
CA LYS A 19 14.11 17.38 3.85
C LYS A 19 13.71 18.27 2.68
N THR A 20 14.56 19.20 2.25
CA THR A 20 14.32 20.05 1.07
C THR A 20 14.14 19.22 -0.21
N VAL A 21 15.01 18.23 -0.45
CA VAL A 21 14.90 17.36 -1.62
C VAL A 21 13.57 16.59 -1.61
N VAL A 22 13.19 16.02 -0.47
CA VAL A 22 11.94 15.26 -0.36
C VAL A 22 10.71 16.14 -0.59
N ASN A 23 10.66 17.33 0.00
CA ASN A 23 9.58 18.28 -0.27
C ASN A 23 9.51 18.67 -1.75
N LYS A 24 10.66 18.87 -2.40
CA LYS A 24 10.67 19.15 -3.84
C LYS A 24 10.19 17.95 -4.67
N LEU A 25 10.45 16.72 -4.23
CA LEU A 25 9.87 15.53 -4.88
C LEU A 25 8.35 15.49 -4.73
N PHE A 26 7.79 15.90 -3.59
CA PHE A 26 6.34 16.02 -3.41
C PHE A 26 5.76 17.10 -4.33
N GLU A 27 6.42 18.25 -4.49
CA GLU A 27 6.00 19.25 -5.49
C GLU A 27 5.99 18.66 -6.91
N PHE A 28 7.00 17.87 -7.27
CA PHE A 28 7.05 17.21 -8.58
C PHE A 28 6.02 16.09 -8.77
N MET A 29 5.40 15.58 -7.70
CA MET A 29 4.26 14.66 -7.81
C MET A 29 3.00 15.35 -8.34
N HIS A 30 2.97 16.69 -8.39
CA HIS A 30 1.91 17.50 -8.99
C HIS A 30 2.25 18.02 -10.40
N GLU A 31 3.45 17.73 -10.91
CA GLU A 31 3.86 18.22 -12.23
C GLU A 31 3.14 17.44 -13.34
N THR A 32 2.61 18.16 -14.33
CA THR A 32 1.81 17.55 -15.41
C THR A 32 2.66 17.12 -16.60
N HIS A 33 3.93 17.52 -16.64
CA HIS A 33 4.85 17.09 -17.68
C HIS A 33 5.13 15.59 -17.60
N ASP A 34 5.08 14.95 -18.78
CA ASP A 34 5.16 13.49 -18.90
C ASP A 34 6.44 12.92 -18.26
N GLY A 35 6.30 11.82 -17.54
CA GLY A 35 7.36 11.14 -16.81
C GLY A 35 7.90 11.83 -15.55
N VAL A 36 7.53 13.08 -15.24
CA VAL A 36 8.04 13.79 -14.05
C VAL A 36 7.57 13.14 -12.75
N GLN A 37 6.28 12.80 -12.66
CA GLN A 37 5.70 12.13 -11.50
C GLN A 37 6.32 10.74 -11.26
N ASP A 38 6.59 9.99 -12.33
CA ASP A 38 7.26 8.68 -12.24
C ASP A 38 8.69 8.83 -11.71
N MET A 39 9.45 9.78 -12.26
CA MET A 39 10.80 10.09 -11.77
C MET A 39 10.80 10.55 -10.31
N ALA A 40 9.79 11.30 -9.89
CA ALA A 40 9.63 11.74 -8.51
C ALA A 40 9.39 10.56 -7.57
N CYS A 41 8.44 9.67 -7.90
CA CYS A 41 8.14 8.46 -7.12
C CYS A 41 9.33 7.50 -7.06
N ASP A 42 10.02 7.27 -8.18
CA ASP A 42 11.20 6.41 -8.27
C ASP A 42 12.39 6.94 -7.46
N THR A 43 12.56 8.26 -7.44
CA THR A 43 13.59 8.90 -6.63
C THR A 43 13.21 8.85 -5.15
N PHE A 44 11.95 9.10 -4.83
CA PHE A 44 11.43 9.07 -3.46
C PHE A 44 11.62 7.69 -2.82
N ILE A 45 11.24 6.60 -3.51
CA ILE A 45 11.43 5.23 -2.98
C ILE A 45 12.91 4.87 -2.79
N LYS A 46 13.81 5.30 -3.68
CA LYS A 46 15.26 5.10 -3.53
C LYS A 46 15.79 5.81 -2.29
N ILE A 47 15.38 7.06 -2.07
CA ILE A 47 15.76 7.85 -0.90
C ILE A 47 15.21 7.20 0.37
N ALA A 48 13.93 6.82 0.38
CA ALA A 48 13.29 6.16 1.51
C ALA A 48 14.02 4.89 1.91
N GLN A 49 14.34 4.00 0.96
CA GLN A 49 15.10 2.77 1.24
C GLN A 49 16.48 3.03 1.85
N LYS A 50 17.22 4.03 1.33
CA LYS A 50 18.61 4.28 1.75
C LYS A 50 18.73 5.19 2.98
N CYS A 51 17.69 5.96 3.30
CA CYS A 51 17.70 6.96 4.37
C CYS A 51 16.61 6.73 5.44
N ARG A 52 15.79 5.67 5.36
CA ARG A 52 14.63 5.34 6.22
C ARG A 52 14.71 5.76 7.68
N ARG A 53 15.82 5.52 8.38
CA ARG A 53 16.00 5.88 9.80
C ARG A 53 15.86 7.39 10.08
N HIS A 54 16.23 8.24 9.13
CA HIS A 54 16.17 9.70 9.30
C HIS A 54 14.73 10.23 9.31
N PHE A 55 13.78 9.46 8.76
CA PHE A 55 12.38 9.86 8.71
C PHE A 55 11.64 9.58 10.03
N VAL A 56 12.06 8.54 10.76
CA VAL A 56 11.40 8.10 12.01
C VAL A 56 12.06 8.65 13.28
N GLN A 57 13.27 9.19 13.17
CA GLN A 57 13.96 9.86 14.27
C GLN A 57 13.75 11.37 14.19
N VAL A 58 13.59 12.02 15.35
CA VAL A 58 13.62 13.48 15.43
C VAL A 58 15.00 13.97 15.04
N GLN A 59 15.05 14.88 14.06
CA GLN A 59 16.29 15.42 13.51
C GLN A 59 16.63 16.76 14.17
N VAL A 60 17.90 17.16 14.08
CA VAL A 60 18.37 18.42 14.69
C VAL A 60 17.59 19.61 14.14
N GLY A 61 16.95 20.36 15.03
CA GLY A 61 16.14 21.53 14.68
C GLY A 61 14.68 21.22 14.31
N GLU A 62 14.25 19.96 14.41
CA GLU A 62 12.85 19.54 14.25
C GLU A 62 12.24 19.18 15.61
N VAL A 63 10.91 19.33 15.73
CA VAL A 63 10.17 19.00 16.97
C VAL A 63 9.51 17.62 16.92
N MET A 64 9.38 17.04 15.72
CA MET A 64 8.76 15.74 15.48
C MET A 64 9.45 15.00 14.33
N PRO A 65 9.32 13.67 14.25
CA PRO A 65 9.79 12.90 13.11
C PRO A 65 9.11 13.32 11.81
N PHE A 66 9.86 13.37 10.71
CA PHE A 66 9.32 13.81 9.43
C PHE A 66 8.29 12.84 8.83
N ILE A 67 8.31 11.57 9.24
CA ILE A 67 7.26 10.60 8.88
C ILE A 67 5.87 11.10 9.29
N ASP A 68 5.74 11.77 10.43
CA ASP A 68 4.44 12.24 10.91
C ASP A 68 3.89 13.38 10.05
N GLU A 69 4.76 14.28 9.57
CA GLU A 69 4.42 15.30 8.59
C GLU A 69 3.94 14.67 7.28
N ILE A 70 4.65 13.64 6.79
CA ILE A 70 4.27 12.91 5.58
C ILE A 70 2.89 12.25 5.75
N LEU A 71 2.67 11.53 6.86
CA LEU A 71 1.41 10.83 7.13
C LEU A 71 0.21 11.78 7.23
N ASN A 72 0.40 12.96 7.83
CA ASN A 72 -0.65 13.99 7.89
C ASN A 72 -1.04 14.56 6.53
N ASN A 73 -0.12 14.53 5.56
CA ASN A 73 -0.27 15.16 4.26
C ASN A 73 -0.35 14.14 3.11
N ILE A 74 -0.57 12.85 3.38
CA ILE A 74 -0.63 11.83 2.31
C ILE A 74 -1.64 12.23 1.25
N ASN A 75 -2.87 12.60 1.65
CA ASN A 75 -3.93 12.94 0.71
C ASN A 75 -3.55 14.10 -0.21
N THR A 76 -2.88 15.12 0.33
CA THR A 76 -2.43 16.27 -0.46
C THR A 76 -1.25 15.93 -1.35
N ILE A 77 -0.35 15.03 -0.94
CA ILE A 77 0.83 14.65 -1.74
C ILE A 77 0.45 13.76 -2.93
N ILE A 78 -0.53 12.86 -2.76
CA ILE A 78 -0.84 11.84 -3.77
C ILE A 78 -2.02 12.18 -4.69
N CYS A 79 -2.70 13.31 -4.50
CA CYS A 79 -3.99 13.58 -5.16
C CYS A 79 -3.93 13.59 -6.70
N ASP A 80 -2.79 13.97 -7.28
CA ASP A 80 -2.60 14.04 -8.74
C ASP A 80 -1.85 12.81 -9.30
N LEU A 81 -1.51 11.84 -8.45
CA LEU A 81 -0.76 10.66 -8.84
C LEU A 81 -1.66 9.57 -9.45
N GLN A 82 -1.14 8.91 -10.47
CA GLN A 82 -1.75 7.71 -11.05
C GLN A 82 -1.67 6.53 -10.07
N PRO A 83 -2.56 5.53 -10.17
CA PRO A 83 -2.61 4.41 -9.22
C PRO A 83 -1.27 3.69 -9.00
N GLN A 84 -0.49 3.50 -10.07
CA GLN A 84 0.82 2.83 -9.97
C GLN A 84 1.84 3.67 -9.19
N GLN A 85 1.80 4.99 -9.33
CA GLN A 85 2.65 5.93 -8.60
C GLN A 85 2.25 5.98 -7.12
N VAL A 86 0.95 5.97 -6.83
CA VAL A 86 0.42 5.81 -5.46
C VAL A 86 0.95 4.53 -4.82
N HIS A 87 0.91 3.40 -5.54
CA HIS A 87 1.46 2.12 -5.04
C HIS A 87 2.96 2.22 -4.69
N THR A 88 3.75 2.89 -5.54
CA THR A 88 5.18 3.15 -5.29
C THR A 88 5.40 4.08 -4.10
N PHE A 89 4.60 5.14 -3.97
CA PHE A 89 4.64 6.04 -2.83
C PHE A 89 4.37 5.30 -1.51
N TYR A 90 3.33 4.48 -1.45
CA TYR A 90 3.04 3.66 -0.28
C TYR A 90 4.19 2.70 0.03
N GLU A 91 4.81 2.06 -0.96
CA GLU A 91 6.00 1.22 -0.73
C GLU A 91 7.15 2.03 -0.10
N ALA A 92 7.40 3.25 -0.57
CA ALA A 92 8.43 4.14 -0.05
C ALA A 92 8.21 4.48 1.43
N VAL A 93 7.00 4.91 1.78
CA VAL A 93 6.62 5.22 3.17
C VAL A 93 6.73 3.97 4.04
N GLY A 94 6.33 2.80 3.54
CA GLY A 94 6.47 1.53 4.25
C GLY A 94 7.92 1.20 4.67
N TYR A 95 8.93 1.55 3.86
CA TYR A 95 10.34 1.36 4.25
C TYR A 95 10.77 2.26 5.42
N MET A 96 10.17 3.45 5.54
CA MET A 96 10.40 4.36 6.66
C MET A 96 9.80 3.77 7.93
N ILE A 97 8.54 3.35 7.86
CA ILE A 97 7.80 2.72 8.98
C ILE A 97 8.52 1.46 9.47
N GLY A 98 9.02 0.61 8.55
CA GLY A 98 9.81 -0.57 8.88
C GLY A 98 11.17 -0.26 9.55
N ALA A 99 11.58 1.00 9.64
CA ALA A 99 12.75 1.43 10.40
C ALA A 99 12.45 1.93 11.82
N GLN A 100 11.18 2.13 12.18
CA GLN A 100 10.76 2.38 13.56
C GLN A 100 10.94 1.08 14.37
N THR A 101 11.67 1.16 15.48
CA THR A 101 11.98 0.00 16.33
C THR A 101 11.11 -0.09 17.56
N ASP A 102 10.53 1.04 18.00
CA ASP A 102 9.51 1.02 19.04
C ASP A 102 8.22 0.43 18.45
N GLN A 103 7.84 -0.74 18.95
CA GLN A 103 6.68 -1.46 18.43
C GLN A 103 5.42 -0.61 18.57
N ALA A 104 5.09 -0.11 19.76
CA ALA A 104 3.85 0.64 19.99
C ALA A 104 3.75 1.87 19.07
N VAL A 105 4.85 2.59 18.85
CA VAL A 105 4.90 3.71 17.91
C VAL A 105 4.74 3.23 16.47
N GLN A 106 5.39 2.13 16.08
CA GLN A 106 5.27 1.56 14.75
C GLN A 106 3.83 1.13 14.43
N GLU A 107 3.13 0.50 15.39
CA GLU A 107 1.73 0.08 15.24
C GLU A 107 0.83 1.29 14.97
N HIS A 108 0.95 2.35 15.78
CA HIS A 108 0.19 3.58 15.59
C HIS A 108 0.47 4.27 14.24
N ILE A 109 1.73 4.29 13.82
CA ILE A 109 2.13 4.83 12.51
C ILE A 109 1.52 3.99 11.37
N ILE A 110 1.46 2.66 11.50
CA ILE A 110 0.83 1.76 10.50
C ILE A 110 -0.67 2.05 10.37
N GLU A 111 -1.38 2.24 11.49
CA GLU A 111 -2.81 2.57 11.47
C GLU A 111 -3.09 3.86 10.69
N LYS A 112 -2.33 4.92 10.99
CA LYS A 112 -2.46 6.21 10.31
C LYS A 112 -2.05 6.13 8.84
N TYR A 113 -0.99 5.38 8.55
CA TYR A 113 -0.50 5.14 7.20
C TYR A 113 -1.53 4.45 6.29
N MET A 114 -2.28 3.48 6.83
CA MET A 114 -3.29 2.73 6.08
C MET A 114 -4.69 3.33 6.16
N LEU A 115 -4.85 4.51 6.76
CA LEU A 115 -6.15 5.14 6.98
C LEU A 115 -6.96 5.34 5.70
N LEU A 116 -6.38 5.94 4.65
CA LEU A 116 -7.11 6.24 3.41
C LEU A 116 -7.55 4.96 2.66
N PRO A 117 -6.68 3.95 2.42
CA PRO A 117 -7.12 2.69 1.82
C PRO A 117 -8.18 1.98 2.66
N ASN A 118 -8.07 2.05 3.99
CA ASN A 118 -9.02 1.44 4.91
C ASN A 118 -10.40 2.12 4.86
N GLN A 119 -10.48 3.45 4.76
CA GLN A 119 -11.76 4.14 4.63
C GLN A 119 -12.54 3.70 3.39
N VAL A 120 -11.85 3.58 2.25
CA VAL A 120 -12.48 3.11 1.01
C VAL A 120 -12.84 1.62 1.11
N TRP A 121 -11.97 0.80 1.69
CA TRP A 121 -12.23 -0.61 1.95
C TRP A 121 -13.50 -0.79 2.80
N ASP A 122 -13.58 -0.13 3.95
CA ASP A 122 -14.68 -0.26 4.89
C ASP A 122 -16.00 0.19 4.25
N SER A 123 -15.98 1.26 3.45
CA SER A 123 -17.16 1.72 2.69
C SER A 123 -17.66 0.65 1.72
N ILE A 124 -16.75 0.01 0.96
CA ILE A 124 -17.10 -1.08 0.04
C ILE A 124 -17.64 -2.28 0.82
N ILE A 125 -17.00 -2.71 1.91
CA ILE A 125 -17.46 -3.84 2.72
C ILE A 125 -18.83 -3.57 3.33
N GLN A 126 -19.08 -2.36 3.84
CA GLN A 126 -20.38 -1.98 4.38
C GLN A 126 -21.49 -2.03 3.33
N GLN A 127 -21.20 -1.59 2.10
CA GLN A 127 -22.13 -1.68 0.98
C GLN A 127 -22.35 -3.13 0.54
N ALA A 128 -21.29 -3.94 0.45
CA ALA A 128 -21.36 -5.36 0.07
C ALA A 128 -22.17 -6.20 1.08
N THR A 129 -22.13 -5.83 2.36
CA THR A 129 -22.94 -6.48 3.42
C THR A 129 -24.44 -6.27 3.18
N LYS A 130 -24.83 -5.12 2.61
CA LYS A 130 -26.23 -4.81 2.28
C LYS A 130 -26.65 -5.37 0.93
N ASN A 131 -25.74 -5.30 -0.05
CA ASN A 131 -25.98 -5.77 -1.41
C ASN A 131 -24.69 -6.31 -2.02
N VAL A 132 -24.61 -7.63 -2.16
CA VAL A 132 -23.43 -8.32 -2.72
C VAL A 132 -23.21 -7.98 -4.20
N ASP A 133 -24.23 -7.50 -4.92
CA ASP A 133 -24.10 -7.15 -6.35
C ASP A 133 -23.16 -5.99 -6.61
N ILE A 134 -22.83 -5.17 -5.60
CA ILE A 134 -21.78 -4.14 -5.77
C ILE A 134 -20.42 -4.77 -6.12
N LEU A 135 -20.17 -6.04 -5.76
CA LEU A 135 -18.96 -6.77 -6.13
C LEU A 135 -18.95 -7.21 -7.60
N LYS A 136 -20.01 -6.90 -8.36
CA LYS A 136 -20.08 -7.03 -9.83
C LYS A 136 -19.92 -5.68 -10.52
N ASP A 137 -19.90 -4.57 -9.79
CA ASP A 137 -19.66 -3.24 -10.35
C ASP A 137 -18.19 -3.09 -10.78
N PRO A 138 -17.91 -2.72 -12.05
CA PRO A 138 -16.55 -2.62 -12.56
C PRO A 138 -15.66 -1.65 -11.79
N GLU A 139 -16.20 -0.53 -11.29
CA GLU A 139 -15.41 0.48 -10.60
C GLU A 139 -15.05 0.02 -9.18
N THR A 140 -16.03 -0.55 -8.46
CA THR A 140 -15.83 -1.18 -7.15
C THR A 140 -14.74 -2.26 -7.20
N VAL A 141 -14.78 -3.14 -8.20
CA VAL A 141 -13.77 -4.21 -8.35
C VAL A 141 -12.38 -3.64 -8.68
N LYS A 142 -12.29 -2.56 -9.47
CA LYS A 142 -11.03 -1.86 -9.71
C LYS A 142 -10.47 -1.21 -8.44
N GLN A 143 -11.33 -0.56 -7.65
CA GLN A 143 -10.95 0.04 -6.37
C GLN A 143 -10.43 -1.01 -5.39
N LEU A 144 -11.13 -2.13 -5.22
CA LEU A 144 -10.66 -3.27 -4.43
C LEU A 144 -9.29 -3.77 -4.91
N GLY A 145 -9.11 -3.90 -6.22
CA GLY A 145 -7.83 -4.31 -6.81
C GLY A 145 -6.71 -3.31 -6.51
N SER A 146 -7.01 -2.00 -6.54
CA SER A 146 -6.04 -0.95 -6.20
C SER A 146 -5.68 -0.98 -4.71
N ILE A 147 -6.66 -1.10 -3.83
CA ILE A 147 -6.45 -1.19 -2.36
C ILE A 147 -5.56 -2.40 -2.02
N LEU A 148 -5.83 -3.57 -2.61
CA LEU A 148 -5.01 -4.75 -2.36
C LEU A 148 -3.59 -4.59 -2.90
N LYS A 149 -3.39 -3.95 -4.05
CA LYS A 149 -2.04 -3.63 -4.55
C LYS A 149 -1.30 -2.71 -3.59
N THR A 150 -1.96 -1.68 -3.06
CA THR A 150 -1.39 -0.81 -2.01
C THR A 150 -0.97 -1.61 -0.79
N ASN A 151 -1.84 -2.52 -0.30
CA ASN A 151 -1.51 -3.40 0.83
C ASN A 151 -0.33 -4.33 0.51
N VAL A 152 -0.23 -4.90 -0.70
CA VAL A 152 0.90 -5.74 -1.11
C VAL A 152 2.21 -4.96 -1.08
N ARG A 153 2.22 -3.72 -1.60
CA ARG A 153 3.39 -2.84 -1.57
C ARG A 153 3.78 -2.47 -0.14
N ALA A 154 2.81 -2.07 0.67
CA ALA A 154 2.98 -1.76 2.08
C ALA A 154 3.58 -2.94 2.87
N CYS A 155 2.96 -4.12 2.75
CA CYS A 155 3.42 -5.35 3.38
C CYS A 155 4.85 -5.71 2.99
N LYS A 156 5.20 -5.60 1.70
CA LYS A 156 6.56 -5.87 1.22
C LYS A 156 7.60 -5.00 1.91
N ALA A 157 7.29 -3.72 2.14
CA ALA A 157 8.21 -2.73 2.67
C ALA A 157 8.29 -2.74 4.20
N VAL A 158 7.15 -2.88 4.89
CA VAL A 158 7.06 -2.91 6.36
C VAL A 158 7.53 -4.25 6.93
N GLY A 159 7.17 -5.37 6.32
CA GLY A 159 7.52 -6.72 6.79
C GLY A 159 6.57 -7.26 7.85
N HIS A 160 7.10 -8.05 8.80
CA HIS A 160 6.30 -8.75 9.82
C HIS A 160 5.31 -7.85 10.59
N PRO A 161 5.67 -6.62 11.03
CA PRO A 161 4.77 -5.74 11.77
C PRO A 161 3.49 -5.34 11.01
N PHE A 162 3.45 -5.54 9.69
CA PHE A 162 2.24 -5.34 8.89
C PHE A 162 1.08 -6.29 9.26
N VAL A 163 1.32 -7.26 10.15
CA VAL A 163 0.29 -8.18 10.65
C VAL A 163 -0.93 -7.47 11.23
N ILE A 164 -0.76 -6.29 11.82
CA ILE A 164 -1.86 -5.53 12.43
C ILE A 164 -2.86 -5.07 11.36
N GLN A 165 -2.33 -4.49 10.28
CA GLN A 165 -3.14 -4.13 9.13
C GLN A 165 -3.71 -5.36 8.43
N LEU A 166 -2.92 -6.42 8.26
CA LEU A 166 -3.41 -7.65 7.62
C LEU A 166 -4.57 -8.25 8.43
N GLY A 167 -4.40 -8.39 9.75
CA GLY A 167 -5.40 -8.91 10.67
C GLY A 167 -6.70 -8.12 10.63
N ARG A 168 -6.63 -6.78 10.55
CA ARG A 168 -7.79 -5.90 10.42
C ARG A 168 -8.69 -6.25 9.24
N ILE A 169 -8.11 -6.50 8.06
CA ILE A 169 -8.88 -6.72 6.83
C ILE A 169 -9.01 -8.20 6.45
N TYR A 170 -8.44 -9.12 7.23
CA TYR A 170 -8.21 -10.50 6.80
C TYR A 170 -9.50 -11.25 6.46
N LEU A 171 -10.46 -11.29 7.39
CA LEU A 171 -11.70 -12.04 7.21
C LEU A 171 -12.56 -11.44 6.09
N ASP A 172 -12.70 -10.11 6.04
CA ASP A 172 -13.41 -9.43 4.97
C ASP A 172 -12.77 -9.69 3.60
N MET A 173 -11.44 -9.71 3.54
CA MET A 173 -10.70 -9.99 2.31
C MET A 173 -10.98 -11.42 1.82
N LEU A 174 -11.09 -12.39 2.72
CA LEU A 174 -11.45 -13.77 2.36
C LEU A 174 -12.90 -13.89 1.89
N ASN A 175 -13.82 -13.16 2.52
CA ASN A 175 -15.22 -13.10 2.10
C ASN A 175 -15.36 -12.51 0.68
N VAL A 176 -14.66 -11.40 0.41
CA VAL A 176 -14.59 -10.81 -0.93
C VAL A 176 -13.96 -11.79 -1.92
N TYR A 177 -12.85 -12.45 -1.55
CA TYR A 177 -12.21 -13.46 -2.39
C TYR A 177 -13.18 -14.60 -2.79
N LYS A 178 -13.92 -15.12 -1.80
CA LYS A 178 -14.91 -16.19 -2.00
C LYS A 178 -16.03 -15.75 -2.94
N CYS A 179 -16.65 -14.59 -2.66
CA CYS A 179 -17.74 -14.06 -3.49
C CYS A 179 -17.29 -13.82 -4.94
N LEU A 180 -16.13 -13.20 -5.15
CA LEU A 180 -15.59 -13.00 -6.49
C LEU A 180 -15.26 -14.32 -7.19
N SER A 181 -14.84 -15.34 -6.43
CA SER A 181 -14.63 -16.68 -6.96
C SER A 181 -15.92 -17.30 -7.49
N GLU A 182 -16.99 -17.22 -6.70
CA GLU A 182 -18.32 -17.73 -7.07
C GLU A 182 -18.88 -16.98 -8.28
N ASN A 183 -18.76 -15.65 -8.32
CA ASN A 183 -19.18 -14.82 -9.45
C ASN A 183 -18.45 -15.21 -10.76
N ILE A 184 -17.13 -15.43 -10.71
CA ILE A 184 -16.35 -15.87 -11.87
C ILE A 184 -16.81 -17.26 -12.33
N SER A 185 -16.97 -18.21 -11.39
CA SER A 185 -17.40 -19.57 -11.71
C SER A 185 -18.79 -19.60 -12.34
N ALA A 186 -19.75 -18.86 -11.78
CA ALA A 186 -21.10 -18.76 -12.30
C ALA A 186 -21.11 -18.13 -13.72
N ALA A 187 -20.34 -17.06 -13.92
CA ALA A 187 -20.25 -16.42 -15.23
C ALA A 187 -19.70 -17.36 -16.32
N ILE A 188 -18.70 -18.19 -15.98
CA ILE A 188 -18.13 -19.20 -16.89
C ILE A 188 -19.14 -20.32 -17.17
N GLN A 189 -19.88 -20.76 -16.15
CA GLN A 189 -20.90 -21.80 -16.33
C GLN A 189 -22.04 -21.35 -17.26
N THR A 190 -22.44 -20.08 -17.18
CA THR A 190 -23.52 -19.53 -18.01
C THR A 190 -23.08 -19.19 -19.43
N ASN A 191 -21.89 -18.61 -19.61
CA ASN A 191 -21.48 -18.01 -20.90
C ASN A 191 -20.29 -18.72 -21.56
N GLY A 192 -19.82 -19.82 -20.97
CA GLY A 192 -18.61 -20.52 -21.38
C GLY A 192 -17.33 -19.74 -21.08
N GLU A 193 -16.20 -20.32 -21.50
CA GLU A 193 -14.86 -19.79 -21.17
C GLU A 193 -14.56 -18.42 -21.80
N MET A 194 -15.28 -18.02 -22.86
CA MET A 194 -15.08 -16.73 -23.54
C MET A 194 -15.29 -15.53 -22.62
N VAL A 195 -16.13 -15.66 -21.58
CA VAL A 195 -16.39 -14.59 -20.59
C VAL A 195 -15.13 -14.18 -19.84
N THR A 196 -14.12 -15.06 -19.75
CA THR A 196 -12.85 -14.80 -19.04
C THR A 196 -12.01 -13.69 -19.67
N LYS A 197 -12.30 -13.33 -20.92
CA LYS A 197 -11.67 -12.22 -21.63
C LYS A 197 -12.29 -10.86 -21.30
N GLN A 198 -13.48 -10.83 -20.68
CA GLN A 198 -14.18 -9.59 -20.36
C GLN A 198 -13.44 -8.77 -19.28
N PRO A 199 -13.44 -7.43 -19.38
CA PRO A 199 -12.73 -6.56 -18.44
C PRO A 199 -13.10 -6.77 -16.97
N LEU A 200 -14.38 -7.00 -16.68
CA LEU A 200 -14.87 -7.24 -15.32
C LEU A 200 -14.27 -8.52 -14.72
N ILE A 201 -14.38 -9.66 -15.44
CA ILE A 201 -13.84 -10.95 -14.99
C ILE A 201 -12.32 -10.88 -14.81
N ARG A 202 -11.61 -10.15 -15.68
CA ARG A 202 -10.16 -9.89 -15.52
C ARG A 202 -9.85 -9.08 -14.26
N SER A 203 -10.68 -8.09 -13.94
CA SER A 203 -10.54 -7.28 -12.73
C SER A 203 -10.83 -8.09 -11.47
N MET A 204 -11.87 -8.93 -11.46
CA MET A 204 -12.16 -9.85 -10.35
C MET A 204 -11.01 -10.84 -10.12
N ARG A 205 -10.44 -11.40 -11.20
CA ARG A 205 -9.23 -12.25 -11.12
C ARG A 205 -8.02 -11.50 -10.57
N THR A 206 -7.90 -10.20 -10.86
CA THR A 206 -6.85 -9.35 -10.30
C THR A 206 -7.01 -9.23 -8.79
N VAL A 207 -8.22 -8.93 -8.29
CA VAL A 207 -8.49 -8.90 -6.83
C VAL A 207 -8.07 -10.22 -6.19
N LYS A 208 -8.54 -11.37 -6.72
CA LYS A 208 -8.15 -12.69 -6.22
C LYS A 208 -6.64 -12.91 -6.19
N ARG A 209 -5.93 -12.51 -7.25
CA ARG A 209 -4.47 -12.66 -7.35
C ARG A 209 -3.75 -11.81 -6.31
N GLU A 210 -4.19 -10.56 -6.11
CA GLU A 210 -3.56 -9.66 -5.15
C GLU A 210 -3.86 -10.07 -3.70
N THR A 211 -5.04 -10.63 -3.40
CA THR A 211 -5.32 -11.27 -2.11
C THR A 211 -4.30 -12.37 -1.80
N LEU A 212 -4.07 -13.30 -2.74
CA LEU A 212 -3.12 -14.40 -2.53
C LEU A 212 -1.68 -13.90 -2.41
N LYS A 213 -1.30 -12.88 -3.19
CA LYS A 213 0.02 -12.23 -3.07
C LYS A 213 0.21 -11.53 -1.74
N LEU A 214 -0.81 -10.89 -1.19
CA LEU A 214 -0.73 -10.24 0.12
C LEU A 214 -0.49 -11.26 1.22
N ILE A 215 -1.28 -12.34 1.24
CA ILE A 215 -1.18 -13.41 2.24
C ILE A 215 0.20 -14.07 2.16
N SER A 216 0.58 -14.59 0.98
CA SER A 216 1.88 -15.25 0.79
C SER A 216 3.06 -14.29 1.00
N GLY A 217 2.91 -13.03 0.59
CA GLY A 217 3.91 -11.98 0.75
C GLY A 217 4.19 -11.65 2.22
N TRP A 218 3.15 -11.64 3.07
CA TRP A 218 3.31 -11.46 4.51
C TRP A 218 3.85 -12.73 5.18
N VAL A 219 3.30 -13.91 4.88
CA VAL A 219 3.75 -15.18 5.47
C VAL A 219 5.24 -15.40 5.23
N SER A 220 5.73 -15.14 4.01
CA SER A 220 7.16 -15.25 3.67
C SER A 220 8.08 -14.27 4.42
N ARG A 221 7.52 -13.23 5.05
CA ARG A 221 8.24 -12.21 5.84
C ARG A 221 7.94 -12.30 7.33
N SER A 222 7.08 -13.22 7.75
CA SER A 222 6.75 -13.41 9.15
C SER A 222 7.93 -14.02 9.91
N SER A 223 8.17 -13.53 11.12
CA SER A 223 9.17 -14.07 12.04
C SER A 223 8.57 -14.95 13.13
N ASP A 224 7.25 -15.17 13.09
CA ASP A 224 6.51 -15.97 14.08
C ASP A 224 5.74 -17.11 13.40
N PRO A 225 6.33 -18.32 13.31
CA PRO A 225 5.68 -19.49 12.73
C PRO A 225 4.44 -19.95 13.51
N GLN A 226 4.35 -19.67 14.81
CA GLN A 226 3.19 -20.06 15.62
C GLN A 226 2.00 -19.16 15.29
N MET A 227 2.20 -17.85 15.23
CA MET A 227 1.17 -16.90 14.80
C MET A 227 0.65 -17.22 13.40
N VAL A 228 1.53 -17.56 12.45
CA VAL A 228 1.10 -17.99 11.11
C VAL A 228 0.17 -19.21 11.21
N ARG A 229 0.55 -20.20 12.02
CA ARG A 229 -0.19 -21.45 12.17
C ARG A 229 -1.56 -21.27 12.83
N TYR A 230 -1.64 -20.49 13.91
CA TYR A 230 -2.89 -20.30 14.64
C TYR A 230 -3.86 -19.35 13.94
N THR A 231 -3.36 -18.31 13.27
CA THR A 231 -4.20 -17.24 12.73
C THR A 231 -4.59 -17.45 11.26
N TYR A 232 -3.76 -18.13 10.46
CA TYR A 232 -3.89 -18.13 8.99
C TYR A 232 -3.99 -19.53 8.33
N ILE A 233 -3.82 -20.64 9.08
CA ILE A 233 -3.85 -22.01 8.52
C ILE A 233 -5.20 -22.74 8.77
N HIS A 234 -6.11 -22.19 9.58
CA HIS A 234 -7.41 -22.82 9.89
C HIS A 234 -8.57 -22.44 8.94
N ILE A 235 -8.28 -22.01 7.71
CA ILE A 235 -9.27 -21.69 6.66
C ILE A 235 -9.16 -22.70 5.52
#